data_AF-A0A7V3HC07-F1
#
_entry.id   AF-A0A7V3HC07-F1
#
_cell.length_a   1.000
_cell.length_b   1.000
_cell.length_c   1.000
_cell.angle_alpha   90.00
_cell.angle_beta   90.00
_cell.angle_gamma   90.00
#
_symmetry.space_group_name_H-M   'P 1'
#
loop_
_entity.id
_entity.type
_entity.pdbx_description
1 polymer ?
#
loop_
_entity_poly.entity_id
_entity_poly.type
_entity_poly.pdbx_seq_one_letter_code
_entity_poly.pdbx_strand_id
1 'polypeptide(L)'
;MPTAKNVVSELALIYSGLPPAGGGEKEGEFIMTKILQNIFLFAIISQPILSFSLDYKEDSYLSDKMTQKYKDIIMQTRTGKEFYKRFMDKRGDKFPKIYLRNSDFQGLGWYEIGEDAIYFNTKYLMKFFDIKGYADSKIITVMNNNKKALSEFVYYTDTLYLHELIHCLQDTIYGKNRYMKEGGLFLEFEYEAFFISDMYFHEKMMKNKVLFKKILSNEYSDIYTDYDIAGYLMISMDPVEYKKNIEKRYKKEIYGYITLTEEKESRKNRLEEKKLLSYATGDKDDYKKDEIDYRKLSRQKEDYDSFLKNFFDAYWPKFSIEALEFIQDTAMDAKNYPLALDTIPYLEKKDSDLDKDKIERLKTKSALIILSAIAFIKDNQKKMPREILAQHLKFLEKACSRTGRSFPEELNDLRKNVYLKIIKKYLKLAASQKDEQEKEYYLQDVAFFSDSLEKNYSIISSTTLTSPTPGVGRSKVLFRVY
;
A
#
# COMPACT_ATOMS: atom_id res chain seq x y z
N MET A 1 19.16 -18.09 -3.37
CA MET A 1 18.44 -18.21 -2.08
C MET A 1 17.30 -19.21 -2.27
N PRO A 2 17.20 -20.27 -1.44
CA PRO A 2 16.06 -21.18 -1.50
C PRO A 2 14.79 -20.42 -1.10
N THR A 3 13.69 -20.64 -1.82
CA THR A 3 12.37 -20.05 -1.54
C THR A 3 11.73 -20.69 -0.29
N ALA A 4 10.75 -20.02 0.33
CA ALA A 4 9.96 -20.53 1.48
C ALA A 4 9.50 -22.00 1.31
N LYS A 5 9.23 -22.43 0.07
CA LYS A 5 8.92 -23.83 -0.28
C LYS A 5 9.98 -24.85 0.15
N ASN A 6 11.26 -24.48 0.21
CA ASN A 6 12.36 -25.36 0.64
C ASN A 6 12.56 -25.37 2.17
N VAL A 7 11.89 -24.51 2.93
CA VAL A 7 11.85 -24.61 4.40
C VAL A 7 10.82 -25.64 4.84
N VAL A 8 9.74 -25.79 4.07
CA VAL A 8 8.67 -26.77 4.31
C VAL A 8 9.17 -28.21 4.13
N SER A 9 10.08 -28.48 3.18
CA SER A 9 10.65 -29.82 2.99
C SER A 9 11.59 -30.25 4.13
N GLU A 10 12.31 -29.32 4.76
CA GLU A 10 13.13 -29.60 5.95
C GLU A 10 12.27 -29.76 7.23
N LEU A 11 11.11 -29.08 7.31
CA LEU A 11 10.17 -29.23 8.42
C LEU A 11 9.39 -30.54 8.37
N ALA A 12 9.22 -31.13 7.19
CA ALA A 12 8.61 -32.45 7.01
C ALA A 12 9.53 -33.64 7.37
N LEU A 13 10.83 -33.40 7.56
CA LEU A 13 11.84 -34.44 7.76
C LEU A 13 12.13 -34.78 9.25
N ILE A 14 11.43 -34.14 10.19
CA ILE A 14 11.67 -34.35 11.63
C ILE A 14 10.60 -35.24 12.31
N TYR A 15 9.49 -35.60 11.65
CA TYR A 15 8.50 -36.50 12.24
C TYR A 15 7.86 -37.45 11.21
N SER A 16 8.26 -38.74 11.26
CA SER A 16 7.55 -40.01 10.91
C SER A 16 6.55 -39.99 9.73
N GLY A 17 6.63 -40.80 8.66
CA GLY A 17 6.98 -42.22 8.56
C GLY A 17 5.75 -43.04 8.11
N LEU A 18 5.62 -43.32 6.79
CA LEU A 18 4.91 -44.46 6.12
C LEU A 18 4.89 -44.24 4.55
N PRO A 19 4.79 -45.31 3.71
CA PRO A 19 5.27 -45.36 2.31
C PRO A 19 4.19 -45.10 1.22
N PRO A 20 4.55 -45.07 -0.08
CA PRO A 20 3.76 -44.42 -1.14
C PRO A 20 2.90 -45.39 -1.97
N ALA A 21 1.79 -44.86 -2.50
CA ALA A 21 1.05 -45.38 -3.66
C ALA A 21 0.30 -44.18 -4.27
N GLY A 22 0.23 -43.90 -5.57
CA GLY A 22 0.60 -44.63 -6.78
C GLY A 22 -0.40 -44.22 -7.87
N GLY A 23 0.07 -43.49 -8.89
CA GLY A 23 -0.48 -43.44 -10.26
C GLY A 23 -1.74 -42.60 -10.56
N GLY A 24 -1.68 -41.86 -11.67
CA GLY A 24 -2.87 -41.51 -12.47
C GLY A 24 -2.89 -40.08 -13.04
N GLU A 25 -2.43 -39.92 -14.28
CA GLU A 25 -2.51 -38.72 -15.11
C GLU A 25 -3.96 -38.21 -15.34
N LYS A 26 -4.16 -36.89 -15.42
CA LYS A 26 -4.61 -36.18 -16.64
C LYS A 26 -4.90 -34.68 -16.45
N GLU A 27 -4.51 -33.97 -17.50
CA GLU A 27 -5.11 -32.76 -18.08
C GLU A 27 -4.91 -31.39 -17.41
N GLY A 28 -4.30 -30.51 -18.21
CA GLY A 28 -3.94 -29.16 -17.85
C GLY A 28 -5.13 -28.21 -17.82
N GLU A 29 -5.24 -27.47 -16.73
CA GLU A 29 -5.97 -26.22 -16.64
C GLU A 29 -4.99 -25.08 -16.34
N PHE A 30 -5.15 -24.04 -17.15
CA PHE A 30 -4.31 -22.86 -17.25
C PHE A 30 -4.48 -21.98 -16.00
N ILE A 31 -3.37 -21.67 -15.33
CA ILE A 31 -3.30 -20.89 -14.09
C ILE A 31 -3.71 -19.43 -14.36
N MET A 32 -4.95 -19.12 -14.01
CA MET A 32 -5.48 -17.80 -13.72
C MET A 32 -6.59 -18.04 -12.70
N THR A 33 -6.63 -17.27 -11.62
CA THR A 33 -7.58 -17.35 -10.47
C THR A 33 -7.09 -18.20 -9.27
N LYS A 34 -6.25 -17.62 -8.39
CA LYS A 34 -6.13 -18.06 -6.98
C LYS A 34 -5.53 -17.06 -5.98
N ILE A 35 -5.94 -15.79 -6.02
CA ILE A 35 -5.83 -14.88 -4.85
C ILE A 35 -7.13 -14.08 -4.72
N LEU A 36 -8.26 -14.74 -4.52
CA LEU A 36 -9.52 -14.08 -4.15
C LEU A 36 -10.40 -15.05 -3.36
N GLN A 37 -10.10 -15.23 -2.08
CA GLN A 37 -11.10 -15.72 -1.12
C GLN A 37 -10.98 -14.97 0.20
N ASN A 38 -12.09 -14.28 0.51
CA ASN A 38 -12.53 -13.70 1.77
C ASN A 38 -11.92 -12.34 2.13
N ILE A 39 -12.70 -11.27 1.92
CA ILE A 39 -13.28 -10.46 2.99
C ILE A 39 -14.40 -9.58 2.38
N PHE A 40 -15.65 -9.90 2.69
CA PHE A 40 -16.77 -8.95 2.76
C PHE A 40 -17.87 -9.66 3.57
N LEU A 41 -18.22 -9.13 4.75
CA LEU A 41 -19.45 -8.35 4.96
C LEU A 41 -19.89 -8.29 6.45
N PHE A 42 -20.16 -7.06 6.91
CA PHE A 42 -21.03 -6.58 8.00
C PHE A 42 -20.72 -6.77 9.50
N ALA A 43 -20.39 -5.62 10.12
CA ALA A 43 -20.92 -5.05 11.36
C ALA A 43 -21.00 -5.92 12.63
N ILE A 44 -20.03 -5.73 13.52
CA ILE A 44 -20.26 -5.78 14.97
C ILE A 44 -19.55 -4.58 15.61
N ILE A 45 -20.39 -3.61 15.99
CA ILE A 45 -20.30 -2.74 17.16
C ILE A 45 -18.91 -2.68 17.80
N SER A 46 -18.19 -1.60 17.52
CA SER A 46 -17.02 -1.14 18.26
C SER A 46 -17.42 -0.75 19.69
N GLN A 47 -17.52 -1.74 20.56
CA GLN A 47 -17.16 -1.54 21.96
C GLN A 47 -15.72 -2.00 22.14
N PRO A 48 -14.91 -1.34 22.98
CA PRO A 48 -13.60 -1.85 23.34
C PRO A 48 -13.83 -3.16 24.09
N ILE A 49 -13.74 -4.29 23.38
CA ILE A 49 -13.49 -5.55 24.02
C ILE A 49 -12.11 -5.35 24.64
N LEU A 50 -12.09 -5.17 25.96
CA LEU A 50 -10.91 -5.36 26.79
C LEU A 50 -10.42 -6.78 26.52
N SER A 51 -9.67 -6.96 25.43
CA SER A 51 -8.90 -8.15 25.15
C SER A 51 -7.76 -8.12 26.15
N PHE A 52 -8.00 -8.68 27.33
CA PHE A 52 -6.90 -9.09 28.20
C PHE A 52 -6.03 -10.02 27.36
N SER A 53 -4.93 -9.51 26.83
CA SER A 53 -3.94 -10.33 26.15
C SER A 53 -3.40 -11.31 27.17
N LEU A 54 -3.80 -12.58 27.04
CA LEU A 54 -3.15 -13.66 27.74
C LEU A 54 -1.71 -13.71 27.22
N ASP A 55 -0.77 -13.21 28.01
CA ASP A 55 0.65 -13.38 27.76
C ASP A 55 0.97 -14.87 27.77
N TYR A 56 1.42 -15.39 26.63
CA TYR A 56 1.99 -16.72 26.57
C TYR A 56 3.38 -16.68 27.22
N LYS A 57 3.74 -17.77 27.90
CA LYS A 57 5.01 -17.93 28.62
C LYS A 57 6.25 -17.54 27.79
N GLU A 58 6.19 -17.72 26.47
CA GLU A 58 7.31 -17.52 25.56
C GLU A 58 7.30 -16.17 24.80
N ASP A 59 6.31 -15.30 25.05
CA ASP A 59 6.17 -14.05 24.30
C ASP A 59 7.34 -13.09 24.53
N SER A 60 7.74 -12.84 25.79
CA SER A 60 8.81 -11.87 26.06
C SER A 60 10.11 -12.28 25.37
N TYR A 61 10.43 -13.57 25.35
CA TYR A 61 11.65 -14.06 24.71
C TYR A 61 11.60 -13.93 23.19
N LEU A 62 10.44 -14.18 22.57
CA LEU A 62 10.26 -13.97 21.13
C LEU A 62 10.31 -12.48 20.79
N SER A 63 9.63 -11.65 21.58
CA SER A 63 9.60 -10.20 21.44
C SER A 63 11.01 -9.63 21.42
N ASP A 64 11.85 -9.99 22.40
CA ASP A 64 13.21 -9.46 22.49
C ASP A 64 14.07 -9.88 21.27
N LYS A 65 13.92 -11.14 20.82
CA LYS A 65 14.59 -11.64 19.59
C LYS A 65 14.13 -10.87 18.35
N MET A 66 12.83 -10.63 18.20
CA MET A 66 12.25 -9.93 17.06
C MET A 66 12.69 -8.47 17.05
N THR A 67 12.61 -7.77 18.18
CA THR A 67 13.06 -6.38 18.32
C THR A 67 14.52 -6.22 17.89
N GLN A 68 15.41 -7.10 18.36
CA GLN A 68 16.81 -7.05 17.97
C GLN A 68 17.01 -7.29 16.47
N LYS A 69 16.35 -8.31 15.90
CA LYS A 69 16.46 -8.62 14.47
C LYS A 69 15.91 -7.51 13.58
N TYR A 70 14.77 -6.91 13.93
CA TYR A 70 14.22 -5.78 13.18
C TYR A 70 15.16 -4.57 13.25
N LYS A 71 15.67 -4.25 14.44
CA LYS A 71 16.67 -3.17 14.60
C LYS A 71 17.88 -3.40 13.71
N ASP A 72 18.44 -4.60 13.72
CA ASP A 72 19.63 -4.95 12.92
C ASP A 72 19.39 -4.81 11.41
N ILE A 73 18.20 -5.17 10.92
CA ILE A 73 17.85 -5.06 9.49
C ILE A 73 17.54 -3.61 9.12
N ILE A 74 16.70 -2.93 9.90
CA ILE A 74 16.25 -1.58 9.57
C ILE A 74 17.41 -0.59 9.62
N MET A 75 18.30 -0.70 10.60
CA MET A 75 19.48 0.18 10.72
C MET A 75 20.50 0.01 9.59
N GLN A 76 20.31 -0.90 8.64
CA GLN A 76 21.17 -0.99 7.46
C GLN A 76 20.90 0.15 6.49
N THR A 77 19.69 0.71 6.47
CA THR A 77 19.26 1.76 5.54
C THR A 77 19.52 3.15 6.15
N ARG A 78 19.56 4.20 5.32
CA ARG A 78 19.73 5.58 5.79
C ARG A 78 18.47 6.02 6.53
N THR A 79 17.30 5.76 5.95
CA THR A 79 16.00 6.10 6.55
C THR A 79 15.83 5.39 7.89
N GLY A 80 16.21 4.11 8.00
CA GLY A 80 16.18 3.37 9.25
C GLY A 80 17.12 3.96 10.32
N LYS A 81 18.36 4.33 9.96
CA LYS A 81 19.29 4.99 10.90
C LYS A 81 18.76 6.33 11.42
N GLU A 82 18.22 7.16 10.52
CA GLU A 82 17.64 8.46 10.87
C GLU A 82 16.44 8.28 11.81
N PHE A 83 15.55 7.33 11.50
CA PHE A 83 14.41 6.98 12.35
C PHE A 83 14.86 6.49 13.73
N TYR A 84 15.74 5.48 13.80
CA TYR A 84 16.19 4.93 15.09
C TYR A 84 16.91 5.98 15.93
N LYS A 85 17.69 6.89 15.32
CA LYS A 85 18.27 8.03 16.05
C LYS A 85 17.17 8.87 16.70
N ARG A 86 16.17 9.30 15.93
CA ARG A 86 15.01 10.07 16.45
C ARG A 86 14.24 9.28 17.52
N PHE A 87 14.06 7.98 17.32
CA PHE A 87 13.39 7.10 18.28
C PHE A 87 14.14 7.07 19.60
N MET A 88 15.45 6.81 19.57
CA MET A 88 16.32 6.78 20.75
C MET A 88 16.35 8.13 21.46
N ASP A 89 16.42 9.24 20.72
CA ASP A 89 16.42 10.60 21.29
C ASP A 89 15.12 10.92 22.07
N LYS A 90 13.98 10.30 21.68
CA LYS A 90 12.67 10.57 22.29
C LYS A 90 12.22 9.51 23.29
N ARG A 91 12.49 8.23 23.03
CA ARG A 91 12.03 7.06 23.81
C ARG A 91 13.15 6.33 24.55
N GLY A 92 14.41 6.56 24.21
CA GLY A 92 15.54 5.73 24.68
C GLY A 92 15.36 4.27 24.24
N ASP A 93 15.87 3.33 25.04
CA ASP A 93 15.79 1.88 24.77
C ASP A 93 14.41 1.26 25.06
N LYS A 94 13.35 2.07 25.21
CA LYS A 94 11.98 1.61 25.49
C LYS A 94 11.25 1.25 24.20
N PHE A 95 11.58 0.07 23.68
CA PHE A 95 10.89 -0.53 22.54
C PHE A 95 9.56 -1.18 22.97
N PRO A 96 8.52 -1.13 22.11
CA PRO A 96 7.27 -1.80 22.38
C PRO A 96 7.48 -3.33 22.38
N LYS A 97 6.62 -4.04 23.13
CA LYS A 97 6.58 -5.51 23.04
C LYS A 97 6.05 -5.95 21.69
N ILE A 98 6.43 -7.13 21.23
CA ILE A 98 5.98 -7.69 19.96
C ILE A 98 5.24 -8.99 20.22
N TYR A 99 3.99 -9.05 19.78
CA TYR A 99 3.12 -10.20 19.99
C TYR A 99 2.61 -10.76 18.66
N LEU A 100 2.45 -12.09 18.62
CA LEU A 100 1.79 -12.80 17.53
C LEU A 100 0.40 -13.22 18.04
N ARG A 101 -0.67 -12.63 17.50
CA ARG A 101 -2.05 -12.92 17.92
C ARG A 101 -3.00 -13.05 16.74
N ASN A 102 -3.98 -13.93 16.86
CA ASN A 102 -5.08 -13.98 15.92
C ASN A 102 -6.05 -12.83 16.21
N SER A 103 -6.48 -12.14 15.16
CA SER A 103 -7.47 -11.08 15.26
C SER A 103 -8.37 -11.07 14.02
N ASP A 104 -9.64 -10.74 14.23
CA ASP A 104 -10.59 -10.43 13.15
C ASP A 104 -10.32 -9.07 12.51
N PHE A 105 -9.44 -8.27 13.12
CA PHE A 105 -8.92 -7.05 12.51
C PHE A 105 -8.26 -7.35 11.17
N GLN A 106 -8.62 -6.56 10.15
CA GLN A 106 -8.19 -6.83 8.78
C GLN A 106 -6.72 -6.44 8.51
N GLY A 107 -6.07 -5.69 9.41
CA GLY A 107 -4.67 -5.30 9.26
C GLY A 107 -3.67 -6.44 9.47
N LEU A 108 -2.54 -6.35 8.77
CA LEU A 108 -1.41 -7.30 8.89
C LEU A 108 -0.73 -7.21 10.26
N GLY A 109 -0.75 -6.03 10.85
CA GLY A 109 -0.33 -5.73 12.21
C GLY A 109 -0.93 -4.40 12.69
N TRP A 110 -0.74 -4.08 13.96
CA TRP A 110 -1.13 -2.81 14.57
C TRP A 110 -0.33 -2.52 15.85
N TYR A 111 -0.15 -1.24 16.17
CA TYR A 111 0.32 -0.78 17.48
C TYR A 111 -0.85 -0.50 18.43
N GLU A 112 -0.79 -1.09 19.62
CA GLU A 112 -1.76 -0.90 20.69
C GLU A 112 -1.24 0.14 21.70
N ILE A 113 -1.85 1.34 21.69
CA ILE A 113 -1.38 2.51 22.44
C ILE A 113 -1.45 2.30 23.96
N GLY A 114 -2.45 1.55 24.43
CA GLY A 114 -2.62 1.26 25.85
C GLY A 114 -1.51 0.37 26.42
N GLU A 115 -1.10 -0.62 25.61
CA GLU A 115 -0.23 -1.73 26.01
C GLU A 115 1.25 -1.51 25.65
N ASP A 116 1.56 -0.50 24.83
CA ASP A 116 2.90 -0.29 24.27
C ASP A 116 3.41 -1.55 23.56
N ALA A 117 2.57 -2.11 22.69
CA ALA A 117 2.79 -3.38 22.02
C ALA A 117 2.45 -3.31 20.52
N ILE A 118 3.24 -4.00 19.71
CA ILE A 118 3.01 -4.22 18.28
C ILE A 118 2.53 -5.65 18.09
N TYR A 119 1.37 -5.79 17.50
CA TYR A 119 0.75 -7.08 17.20
C TYR A 119 0.92 -7.41 15.72
N PHE A 120 1.38 -8.62 15.42
CA PHE A 120 1.28 -9.21 14.08
C PHE A 120 0.14 -10.22 14.04
N ASN A 121 -0.76 -10.05 13.07
CA ASN A 121 -1.94 -10.90 12.97
C ASN A 121 -1.54 -12.30 12.44
N THR A 122 -1.69 -13.32 13.28
CA THR A 122 -1.28 -14.70 12.97
C THR A 122 -2.06 -15.31 11.82
N LYS A 123 -3.27 -14.82 11.52
CA LYS A 123 -4.03 -15.19 10.31
C LYS A 123 -3.22 -14.98 9.04
N TYR A 124 -2.47 -13.89 8.95
CA TYR A 124 -1.68 -13.55 7.77
C TYR A 124 -0.29 -14.20 7.81
N LEU A 125 0.29 -14.36 9.00
CA LEU A 125 1.50 -15.17 9.18
C LEU A 125 1.27 -16.61 8.70
N MET A 126 0.12 -17.20 9.04
CA MET A 126 -0.27 -18.53 8.58
C MET A 126 -0.37 -18.61 7.06
N LYS A 127 -0.93 -17.58 6.40
CA LYS A 127 -0.96 -17.50 4.93
C LYS A 127 0.46 -17.38 4.35
N PHE A 128 1.31 -16.56 4.95
CA PHE A 128 2.68 -16.34 4.51
C PHE A 128 3.51 -17.63 4.53
N PHE A 129 3.40 -18.42 5.59
CA PHE A 129 4.09 -19.72 5.71
C PHE A 129 3.32 -20.90 5.10
N ASP A 130 2.14 -20.68 4.51
CA ASP A 130 1.22 -21.73 4.02
C ASP A 130 0.93 -22.84 5.06
N ILE A 131 0.67 -22.42 6.31
CA ILE A 131 0.29 -23.30 7.41
C ILE A 131 -1.18 -23.09 7.80
N LYS A 132 -1.85 -24.14 8.30
CA LYS A 132 -3.28 -24.08 8.66
C LYS A 132 -3.54 -24.63 10.06
N GLY A 133 -4.48 -24.01 10.76
CA GLY A 133 -5.02 -24.50 12.04
C GLY A 133 -4.05 -24.41 13.22
N TYR A 134 -3.00 -23.59 13.15
CA TYR A 134 -2.09 -23.40 14.27
C TYR A 134 -2.68 -22.37 15.23
N ALA A 135 -2.72 -22.71 16.52
CA ALA A 135 -2.97 -21.73 17.57
C ALA A 135 -1.78 -20.77 17.73
N ASP A 136 -2.03 -19.57 18.23
CA ASP A 136 -0.99 -18.54 18.42
C ASP A 136 0.19 -19.06 19.26
N SER A 137 -0.09 -19.77 20.36
CA SER A 137 0.93 -20.39 21.21
C SER A 137 1.87 -21.32 20.43
N LYS A 138 1.33 -22.13 19.52
CA LYS A 138 2.12 -23.02 18.67
C LYS A 138 2.99 -22.24 17.69
N ILE A 139 2.45 -21.17 17.09
CA ILE A 139 3.20 -20.28 16.20
C ILE A 139 4.38 -19.66 16.96
N ILE A 140 4.12 -19.11 18.16
CA ILE A 140 5.15 -18.51 19.02
C ILE A 140 6.26 -19.52 19.34
N THR A 141 5.91 -20.75 19.73
CA THR A 141 6.90 -21.80 20.00
C THR A 141 7.72 -22.17 18.78
N VAL A 142 7.10 -22.26 17.59
CA VAL A 142 7.83 -22.51 16.35
C VAL A 142 8.78 -21.36 16.04
N MET A 143 8.33 -20.11 16.13
CA MET A 143 9.14 -18.92 15.85
C MET A 143 10.30 -18.77 16.83
N ASN A 144 10.11 -19.17 18.09
CA ASN A 144 11.18 -19.18 19.09
C ASN A 144 12.28 -20.21 18.79
N ASN A 145 11.89 -21.40 18.35
CA ASN A 145 12.78 -22.54 18.17
C ASN A 145 13.38 -22.62 16.76
N ASN A 146 12.75 -22.03 15.75
CA ASN A 146 13.21 -22.05 14.37
C ASN A 146 13.80 -20.70 13.94
N LYS A 147 15.12 -20.57 14.02
CA LYS A 147 15.85 -19.35 13.62
C LYS A 147 15.64 -18.95 12.16
N LYS A 148 15.43 -19.93 11.26
CA LYS A 148 15.25 -19.70 9.82
C LYS A 148 13.89 -19.07 9.55
N ALA A 149 12.81 -19.69 10.07
CA ALA A 149 11.46 -19.16 9.97
C ALA A 149 11.35 -17.76 10.59
N LEU A 150 11.93 -17.56 11.78
CA LEU A 150 11.96 -16.25 12.42
C LEU A 150 12.66 -15.19 11.56
N SER A 151 13.82 -15.51 11.00
CA SER A 151 14.58 -14.54 10.19
C SER A 151 13.89 -14.25 8.86
N GLU A 152 13.23 -15.23 8.26
CA GLU A 152 12.42 -15.05 7.05
C GLU A 152 11.21 -14.15 7.35
N PHE A 153 10.45 -14.42 8.41
CA PHE A 153 9.34 -13.56 8.81
C PHE A 153 9.79 -12.11 9.01
N VAL A 154 10.77 -11.88 9.88
CA VAL A 154 11.31 -10.53 10.16
C VAL A 154 11.76 -9.82 8.89
N TYR A 155 12.39 -10.53 7.96
CA TYR A 155 12.84 -9.93 6.70
C TYR A 155 11.68 -9.41 5.83
N TYR A 156 10.53 -10.06 5.85
CA TYR A 156 9.37 -9.67 5.04
C TYR A 156 8.42 -8.73 5.78
N THR A 157 8.47 -8.65 7.11
CA THR A 157 7.59 -7.80 7.93
C THR A 157 8.28 -6.58 8.53
N ASP A 158 9.53 -6.29 8.17
CA ASP A 158 10.32 -5.17 8.69
C ASP A 158 9.75 -3.79 8.34
N THR A 159 9.20 -3.60 7.13
CA THR A 159 8.52 -2.36 6.74
C THR A 159 7.28 -2.13 7.60
N LEU A 160 6.44 -3.17 7.76
CA LEU A 160 5.26 -3.13 8.61
C LEU A 160 5.63 -2.87 10.07
N TYR A 161 6.67 -3.53 10.58
CA TYR A 161 7.20 -3.26 11.91
C TYR A 161 7.62 -1.80 12.07
N LEU A 162 8.34 -1.24 11.09
CA LEU A 162 8.76 0.15 11.11
C LEU A 162 7.56 1.10 11.11
N HIS A 163 6.52 0.82 10.30
CA HIS A 163 5.25 1.56 10.29
C HIS A 163 4.64 1.64 11.70
N GLU A 164 4.47 0.50 12.36
CA GLU A 164 3.92 0.44 13.71
C GLU A 164 4.86 1.06 14.77
N LEU A 165 6.17 0.96 14.57
CA LEU A 165 7.16 1.59 15.46
C LEU A 165 7.13 3.12 15.35
N ILE A 166 6.76 3.68 14.19
CA ILE A 166 6.51 5.12 14.03
C ILE A 166 5.28 5.52 14.85
N HIS A 167 4.22 4.71 14.87
CA HIS A 167 3.06 4.96 15.73
C HIS A 167 3.41 4.94 17.21
N CYS A 168 4.31 4.04 17.62
CA CYS A 168 4.89 4.02 18.97
C CYS A 168 5.70 5.30 19.28
N LEU A 169 6.50 5.80 18.33
CA LEU A 169 7.21 7.07 18.51
C LEU A 169 6.24 8.26 18.63
N GLN A 170 5.24 8.33 17.76
CA GLN A 170 4.20 9.36 17.77
C GLN A 170 3.45 9.38 19.10
N ASP A 171 3.16 8.21 19.67
CA ASP A 171 2.56 8.08 21.00
C ASP A 171 3.42 8.70 22.11
N THR A 172 4.75 8.55 22.08
CA THR A 172 5.62 9.26 23.04
C THR A 172 5.65 10.77 22.81
N ILE A 173 5.71 11.22 21.56
CA ILE A 173 5.83 12.64 21.24
C ILE A 173 4.53 13.39 21.58
N TYR A 174 3.38 12.78 21.27
CA TYR A 174 2.07 13.44 21.34
C TYR A 174 1.14 12.91 22.44
N GLY A 175 1.50 11.79 23.10
CA GLY A 175 0.78 11.16 24.20
C GLY A 175 -0.26 10.11 23.77
N LYS A 176 -0.65 9.25 24.74
CA LYS A 176 -1.55 8.08 24.63
C LYS A 176 -2.91 8.30 23.97
N ASN A 177 -3.35 9.55 23.85
CA ASN A 177 -4.62 9.86 23.23
C ASN A 177 -4.49 10.64 21.95
N ARG A 178 -3.28 10.87 21.38
CA ARG A 178 -3.07 11.71 20.18
C ARG A 178 -4.08 12.88 20.20
N TYR A 179 -4.03 13.66 21.28
CA TYR A 179 -5.05 14.63 21.73
C TYR A 179 -6.47 14.47 21.17
N MET A 180 -7.10 13.31 21.18
CA MET A 180 -8.53 13.07 20.95
C MET A 180 -9.14 12.58 22.26
N LYS A 181 -10.00 13.39 22.90
CA LYS A 181 -10.70 12.98 24.13
C LYS A 181 -11.66 11.81 23.90
N GLU A 182 -12.07 11.59 22.65
CA GLU A 182 -13.14 10.67 22.26
C GLU A 182 -12.61 9.36 21.60
N GLY A 183 -11.29 9.13 21.61
CA GLY A 183 -10.70 7.83 21.21
C GLY A 183 -10.50 7.61 19.70
N GLY A 184 -10.59 8.66 18.87
CA GLY A 184 -10.27 8.57 17.45
C GLY A 184 -8.76 8.68 17.15
N LEU A 185 -8.39 8.38 15.91
CA LEU A 185 -7.01 8.49 15.40
C LEU A 185 -6.90 9.61 14.36
N PHE A 186 -5.78 10.34 14.37
CA PHE A 186 -5.52 11.34 13.34
C PHE A 186 -4.94 10.72 12.09
N LEU A 187 -5.56 11.03 10.96
CA LEU A 187 -5.14 10.60 9.63
C LEU A 187 -3.71 11.04 9.29
N GLU A 188 -3.31 12.20 9.79
CA GLU A 188 -1.97 12.76 9.63
C GLU A 188 -0.85 11.83 10.12
N PHE A 189 -1.13 11.00 11.12
CA PHE A 189 -0.15 10.07 11.64
C PHE A 189 0.02 8.82 10.82
N GLU A 190 -1.02 8.41 10.09
CA GLU A 190 -0.88 7.39 9.05
C GLU A 190 0.01 7.93 7.92
N TYR A 191 -0.17 9.19 7.51
CA TYR A 191 0.67 9.80 6.47
C TYR A 191 2.16 9.79 6.84
N GLU A 192 2.53 10.22 8.05
CA GLU A 192 3.94 10.16 8.51
C GLU A 192 4.46 8.72 8.53
N ALA A 193 3.66 7.77 9.03
CA ALA A 193 4.05 6.37 9.10
C ALA A 193 4.32 5.77 7.71
N PHE A 194 3.38 5.92 6.78
CA PHE A 194 3.51 5.46 5.40
C PHE A 194 4.69 6.11 4.68
N PHE A 195 4.88 7.42 4.81
CA PHE A 195 5.97 8.11 4.11
C PHE A 195 7.35 7.59 4.52
N ILE A 196 7.57 7.37 5.81
CA ILE A 196 8.86 6.88 6.31
C ILE A 196 9.02 5.39 5.97
N SER A 197 7.97 4.57 6.12
CA SER A 197 8.03 3.14 5.80
C SER A 197 8.26 2.89 4.30
N ASP A 198 7.65 3.68 3.42
CA ASP A 198 7.84 3.54 1.97
C ASP A 198 9.25 3.99 1.52
N MET A 199 9.81 5.03 2.14
CA MET A 199 11.21 5.41 1.93
C MET A 199 12.16 4.31 2.38
N TYR A 200 11.88 3.68 3.52
CA TYR A 200 12.62 2.51 3.98
C TYR A 200 12.52 1.34 2.99
N PHE A 201 11.31 1.03 2.51
CA PHE A 201 11.07 -0.05 1.55
C PHE A 201 11.84 0.18 0.23
N HIS A 202 11.88 1.41 -0.26
CA HIS A 202 12.70 1.78 -1.40
C HIS A 202 14.19 1.45 -1.18
N GLU A 203 14.78 1.91 -0.09
CA GLU A 203 16.19 1.66 0.23
C GLU A 203 16.47 0.15 0.41
N LYS A 204 15.52 -0.61 0.95
CA LYS A 204 15.55 -2.08 1.04
C LYS A 204 15.55 -2.73 -0.34
N MET A 205 14.63 -2.35 -1.23
CA MET A 205 14.53 -2.89 -2.58
C MET A 205 15.72 -2.53 -3.46
N MET A 206 16.30 -1.33 -3.31
CA MET A 206 17.53 -0.96 -4.01
C MET A 206 18.72 -1.87 -3.68
N LYS A 207 18.81 -2.33 -2.43
CA LYS A 207 19.83 -3.30 -2.01
C LYS A 207 19.54 -4.71 -2.49
N ASN A 208 18.27 -5.05 -2.71
CA ASN A 208 17.85 -6.36 -3.23
C ASN A 208 17.07 -6.23 -4.54
N LYS A 209 17.74 -5.70 -5.58
CA LYS A 209 17.15 -5.50 -6.91
C LYS A 209 16.60 -6.80 -7.52
N VAL A 210 17.22 -7.93 -7.19
CA VAL A 210 16.79 -9.26 -7.68
C VAL A 210 15.41 -9.61 -7.13
N LEU A 211 15.15 -9.37 -5.84
CA LEU A 211 13.83 -9.58 -5.25
C LEU A 211 12.81 -8.64 -5.89
N PHE A 212 13.14 -7.36 -6.03
CA PHE A 212 12.24 -6.38 -6.66
C PHE A 212 11.88 -6.78 -8.10
N LYS A 213 12.87 -7.20 -8.90
CA LYS A 213 12.65 -7.73 -10.24
C LYS A 213 11.71 -8.94 -10.24
N LYS A 214 11.90 -9.90 -9.33
CA LYS A 214 11.02 -11.07 -9.23
C LYS A 214 9.58 -10.69 -8.91
N ILE A 215 9.38 -9.69 -8.06
CA ILE A 215 8.04 -9.16 -7.76
C ILE A 215 7.43 -8.55 -9.02
N LEU A 216 8.16 -7.67 -9.71
CA LEU A 216 7.67 -7.02 -10.93
C LEU A 216 7.42 -7.98 -12.10
N SER A 217 8.13 -9.11 -12.15
CA SER A 217 7.93 -10.20 -13.11
C SER A 217 6.87 -11.22 -12.69
N ASN A 218 6.19 -11.03 -11.55
CA ASN A 218 5.27 -11.99 -10.95
C ASN A 218 5.88 -13.39 -10.67
N GLU A 219 7.22 -13.46 -10.51
CA GLU A 219 7.93 -14.69 -10.12
C GLU A 219 7.92 -14.90 -8.60
N TYR A 220 7.57 -13.86 -7.85
CA TYR A 220 7.47 -13.87 -6.40
C TYR A 220 6.36 -12.91 -5.94
N SER A 221 5.55 -13.34 -4.97
CA SER A 221 4.55 -12.53 -4.28
C SER A 221 4.35 -13.13 -2.89
N ASP A 222 4.19 -12.25 -1.91
CA ASP A 222 3.78 -12.58 -0.56
C ASP A 222 2.95 -11.44 0.02
N ILE A 223 2.14 -11.75 1.01
CA ILE A 223 1.14 -10.81 1.52
C ILE A 223 1.73 -9.51 2.11
N TYR A 224 2.95 -9.56 2.67
CA TYR A 224 3.57 -8.39 3.28
C TYR A 224 4.24 -7.52 2.23
N THR A 225 4.98 -8.13 1.31
CA THR A 225 5.61 -7.41 0.21
C THR A 225 4.56 -6.78 -0.74
N ASP A 226 3.46 -7.48 -1.00
CA ASP A 226 2.36 -6.99 -1.84
C ASP A 226 1.66 -5.77 -1.20
N TYR A 227 1.62 -5.71 0.14
CA TYR A 227 1.12 -4.55 0.87
C TYR A 227 2.03 -3.34 0.71
N ASP A 228 3.34 -3.53 0.92
CA ASP A 228 4.33 -2.45 0.88
C ASP A 228 4.53 -1.88 -0.55
N ILE A 229 4.54 -2.74 -1.58
CA ILE A 229 4.82 -2.30 -2.95
C ILE A 229 3.76 -1.33 -3.48
N ALA A 230 2.49 -1.51 -3.09
CA ALA A 230 1.40 -0.64 -3.53
C ALA A 230 1.60 0.80 -3.03
N GLY A 231 1.91 0.95 -1.73
CA GLY A 231 2.21 2.26 -1.13
C GLY A 231 3.44 2.90 -1.78
N TYR A 232 4.52 2.13 -1.88
CA TYR A 232 5.78 2.56 -2.49
C TYR A 232 5.62 3.08 -3.93
N LEU A 233 4.92 2.37 -4.80
CA LEU A 233 4.71 2.80 -6.18
C LEU A 233 3.93 4.13 -6.23
N MET A 234 2.89 4.25 -5.40
CA MET A 234 2.04 5.44 -5.34
C MET A 234 2.78 6.69 -4.87
N ILE A 235 3.49 6.63 -3.74
CA ILE A 235 4.23 7.78 -3.20
C ILE A 235 5.36 8.24 -4.13
N SER A 236 5.94 7.30 -4.89
CA SER A 236 7.00 7.59 -5.87
C SER A 236 6.48 8.45 -7.03
N MET A 237 5.23 8.23 -7.45
CA MET A 237 4.58 8.92 -8.57
C MET A 237 3.88 10.21 -8.14
N ASP A 238 2.89 10.11 -7.24
CA ASP A 238 2.04 11.24 -6.86
C ASP A 238 1.69 11.19 -5.35
N PRO A 239 2.35 12.01 -4.51
CA PRO A 239 2.08 12.03 -3.08
C PRO A 239 0.71 12.61 -2.73
N VAL A 240 0.13 13.46 -3.60
CA VAL A 240 -1.19 14.06 -3.36
C VAL A 240 -2.27 13.01 -3.57
N GLU A 241 -2.18 12.25 -4.66
CA GLU A 241 -3.04 11.09 -4.90
C GLU A 241 -2.86 10.02 -3.83
N TYR A 242 -1.61 9.76 -3.42
CA TYR A 242 -1.33 8.79 -2.35
C TYR A 242 -2.01 9.16 -1.03
N LYS A 243 -1.89 10.43 -0.59
CA LYS A 243 -2.62 10.91 0.60
C LYS A 243 -4.13 10.75 0.48
N LYS A 244 -4.71 11.04 -0.69
CA LYS A 244 -6.16 10.85 -0.92
C LYS A 244 -6.58 9.39 -0.80
N ASN A 245 -5.74 8.44 -1.22
CA ASN A 245 -6.06 7.03 -1.11
C ASN A 245 -5.96 6.53 0.33
N ILE A 246 -4.96 7.00 1.09
CA ILE A 246 -4.91 6.78 2.54
C ILE A 246 -6.16 7.40 3.19
N GLU A 247 -6.54 8.64 2.85
CA GLU A 247 -7.77 9.26 3.37
C GLU A 247 -9.02 8.45 3.06
N LYS A 248 -9.18 7.97 1.81
CA LYS A 248 -10.31 7.13 1.41
C LYS A 248 -10.40 5.88 2.28
N ARG A 249 -9.28 5.17 2.47
CA ARG A 249 -9.20 3.95 3.28
C ARG A 249 -9.58 4.22 4.74
N TYR A 250 -8.94 5.19 5.38
CA TYR A 250 -9.08 5.38 6.81
C TYR A 250 -10.34 6.14 7.23
N LYS A 251 -10.81 7.11 6.43
CA LYS A 251 -12.08 7.81 6.72
C LYS A 251 -13.32 7.00 6.33
N LYS A 252 -13.30 6.28 5.19
CA LYS A 252 -14.53 5.65 4.65
C LYS A 252 -14.62 4.16 4.92
N GLU A 253 -13.51 3.45 5.03
CA GLU A 253 -13.51 1.98 5.11
C GLU A 253 -13.22 1.47 6.53
N ILE A 254 -12.32 2.14 7.27
CA ILE A 254 -11.94 1.74 8.65
C ILE A 254 -12.78 2.47 9.72
N TYR A 255 -13.27 3.69 9.42
CA TYR A 255 -13.99 4.58 10.34
C TYR A 255 -13.18 4.99 11.59
N GLY A 256 -13.57 6.09 12.26
CA GLY A 256 -12.90 6.55 13.49
C GLY A 256 -11.68 7.46 13.29
N TYR A 257 -11.38 7.83 12.04
CA TYR A 257 -10.31 8.78 11.72
C TYR A 257 -10.85 10.18 11.42
N ILE A 258 -10.20 11.19 11.97
CA ILE A 258 -10.46 12.62 11.72
C ILE A 258 -9.15 13.31 11.34
N THR A 259 -9.20 14.45 10.64
CA THR A 259 -8.00 15.26 10.41
C THR A 259 -7.70 16.16 11.60
N LEU A 260 -6.42 16.48 11.81
CA LEU A 260 -5.98 17.49 12.78
C LEU A 260 -6.65 18.85 12.53
N THR A 261 -6.96 19.17 11.27
CA THR A 261 -7.63 20.42 10.91
C THR A 261 -9.10 20.43 11.37
N GLU A 262 -9.86 19.38 11.02
CA GLU A 262 -11.26 19.22 11.45
C GLU A 262 -11.37 19.21 12.99
N GLU A 263 -10.48 18.48 13.70
CA GLU A 263 -10.50 18.44 15.17
C GLU A 263 -10.11 19.79 15.79
N LYS A 264 -9.13 20.50 15.21
CA LYS A 264 -8.73 21.83 15.70
C LYS A 264 -9.89 22.83 15.58
N GLU A 265 -10.59 22.81 14.46
CA GLU A 265 -11.76 23.68 14.26
C GLU A 265 -12.89 23.34 15.24
N SER A 266 -13.22 22.05 15.38
CA SER A 266 -14.20 21.54 16.34
C SER A 266 -13.90 22.00 17.78
N ARG A 267 -12.63 21.86 18.21
CA ARG A 267 -12.23 22.29 19.56
C ARG A 267 -12.20 23.78 19.76
N LYS A 268 -11.81 24.54 18.74
CA LYS A 268 -11.84 26.00 18.82
C LYS A 268 -13.27 26.48 19.07
N ASN A 269 -14.25 25.91 18.36
CA ASN A 269 -15.66 26.24 18.52
C ASN A 269 -16.16 25.85 19.93
N ARG A 270 -15.83 24.64 20.40
CA ARG A 270 -16.15 24.15 21.76
C ARG A 270 -15.54 25.04 22.86
N LEU A 271 -14.32 25.51 22.64
CA LEU A 271 -13.62 26.39 23.59
C LEU A 271 -14.28 27.76 23.69
N GLU A 272 -14.72 28.35 22.58
CA GLU A 272 -15.47 29.62 22.58
C GLU A 272 -16.83 29.47 23.26
N GLU A 273 -17.53 28.35 23.04
CA GLU A 273 -18.79 28.04 23.74
C GLU A 273 -18.58 27.92 25.26
N LYS A 274 -17.58 27.13 25.69
CA LYS A 274 -17.25 26.97 27.10
C LYS A 274 -16.76 28.25 27.75
N LYS A 275 -16.09 29.12 26.99
CA LYS A 275 -15.70 30.44 27.47
C LYS A 275 -16.94 31.26 27.84
N LEU A 276 -17.96 31.30 26.98
CA LEU A 276 -19.23 31.97 27.27
C LEU A 276 -19.93 31.37 28.50
N LEU A 277 -20.01 30.04 28.57
CA LEU A 277 -20.61 29.33 29.70
C LEU A 277 -19.84 29.56 31.01
N SER A 278 -18.52 29.62 30.97
CA SER A 278 -17.68 29.88 32.15
C SER A 278 -17.91 31.29 32.71
N TYR A 279 -18.15 32.28 31.85
CA TYR A 279 -18.53 33.62 32.28
C TYR A 279 -19.92 33.66 32.90
N ALA A 280 -20.86 32.84 32.41
CA ALA A 280 -22.22 32.76 32.93
C ALA A 280 -22.32 31.99 34.25
N THR A 281 -21.55 30.92 34.41
CA THR A 281 -21.64 29.98 35.55
C THR A 281 -20.59 30.23 36.64
N GLY A 282 -19.52 30.96 36.33
CA GLY A 282 -18.38 31.16 37.22
C GLY A 282 -17.39 29.99 37.28
N ASP A 283 -17.69 28.86 36.63
CA ASP A 283 -16.79 27.71 36.55
C ASP A 283 -15.70 27.94 35.48
N LYS A 284 -14.56 28.45 35.93
CA LYS A 284 -13.41 28.75 35.06
C LYS A 284 -12.50 27.55 34.82
N ASP A 285 -12.65 26.46 35.58
CA ASP A 285 -11.66 25.39 35.59
C ASP A 285 -11.85 24.43 34.41
N ASP A 286 -13.09 24.17 34.00
CA ASP A 286 -13.37 23.39 32.80
C ASP A 286 -12.90 24.10 31.52
N TYR A 287 -13.09 25.43 31.44
CA TYR A 287 -12.56 26.25 30.34
C TYR A 287 -11.03 26.20 30.26
N LYS A 288 -10.32 26.37 31.40
CA LYS A 288 -8.85 26.32 31.43
C LYS A 288 -8.31 24.96 31.00
N LYS A 289 -8.97 23.87 31.39
CA LYS A 289 -8.58 22.51 31.01
C LYS A 289 -8.65 22.32 29.49
N ASP A 290 -9.76 22.75 28.88
CA ASP A 290 -9.93 22.67 27.42
C ASP A 290 -9.00 23.64 26.66
N GLU A 291 -8.66 24.79 27.26
CA GLU A 291 -7.65 25.69 26.69
C GLU A 291 -6.27 25.03 26.62
N ILE A 292 -5.85 24.32 27.68
CA ILE A 292 -4.59 23.55 27.70
C ILE A 292 -4.60 22.47 26.62
N ASP A 293 -5.69 21.71 26.52
CA ASP A 293 -5.82 20.65 25.52
C ASP A 293 -5.81 21.19 24.08
N TYR A 294 -6.46 22.33 23.83
CA TYR A 294 -6.44 23.01 22.53
C TYR A 294 -5.04 23.53 22.16
N ARG A 295 -4.28 24.09 23.11
CA ARG A 295 -2.90 24.52 22.89
C ARG A 295 -1.99 23.34 22.52
N LYS A 296 -2.17 22.19 23.16
CA LYS A 296 -1.42 20.97 22.83
C LYS A 296 -1.74 20.46 21.42
N LEU A 297 -3.03 20.39 21.05
CA LEU A 297 -3.45 20.05 19.68
C LEU A 297 -2.89 21.02 18.64
N SER A 298 -2.87 22.32 18.95
CA SER A 298 -2.32 23.34 18.04
C SER A 298 -0.83 23.13 17.78
N ARG A 299 -0.04 22.84 18.83
CA ARG A 299 1.39 22.50 18.69
C ARG A 299 1.60 21.22 17.88
N GLN A 300 0.81 20.18 18.15
CA GLN A 300 0.87 18.92 17.39
C GLN A 300 0.61 19.15 15.89
N LYS A 301 -0.35 20.02 15.54
CA LYS A 301 -0.60 20.42 14.16
C LYS A 301 0.60 21.18 13.56
N GLU A 302 1.18 22.11 14.29
CA GLU A 302 2.36 22.87 13.83
C GLU A 302 3.59 21.96 13.60
N ASP A 303 3.82 21.00 14.50
CA ASP A 303 4.88 19.99 14.37
C ASP A 303 4.66 19.12 13.12
N TYR A 304 3.41 18.68 12.90
CA TYR A 304 3.06 17.88 11.73
C TYR A 304 3.15 18.68 10.42
N ASP A 305 2.66 19.92 10.39
CA ASP A 305 2.78 20.80 9.22
C ASP A 305 4.27 21.05 8.89
N SER A 306 5.11 21.19 9.92
CA SER A 306 6.57 21.31 9.76
C SER A 306 7.20 20.02 9.21
N PHE A 307 6.76 18.85 9.68
CA PHE A 307 7.17 17.56 9.12
C PHE A 307 6.79 17.46 7.64
N LEU A 308 5.54 17.74 7.26
CA LEU A 308 5.09 17.69 5.87
C LEU A 308 5.88 18.63 4.99
N LYS A 309 6.09 19.87 5.44
CA LYS A 309 6.89 20.85 4.71
C LYS A 309 8.30 20.33 4.49
N ASN A 310 8.95 19.82 5.52
CA ASN A 310 10.28 19.23 5.39
C ASN A 310 10.29 18.01 4.46
N PHE A 311 9.30 17.13 4.56
CA PHE A 311 9.15 15.97 3.67
C PHE A 311 9.04 16.41 2.21
N PHE A 312 8.11 17.31 1.89
CA PHE A 312 7.87 17.75 0.52
C PHE A 312 8.97 18.65 -0.06
N ASP A 313 9.57 19.52 0.76
CA ASP A 313 10.60 20.45 0.29
C ASP A 313 11.97 19.76 0.19
N ALA A 314 12.32 18.88 1.14
CA ALA A 314 13.69 18.37 1.27
C ALA A 314 13.87 16.90 0.86
N TYR A 315 12.91 16.02 1.17
CA TYR A 315 13.08 14.57 1.00
C TYR A 315 12.42 14.05 -0.27
N TRP A 316 11.15 14.36 -0.49
CA TRP A 316 10.33 13.79 -1.57
C TRP A 316 10.88 14.07 -2.98
N PRO A 317 11.38 15.28 -3.33
CA PRO A 317 11.86 15.53 -4.69
C PRO A 317 13.01 14.58 -5.07
N LYS A 318 13.98 14.39 -4.15
CA LYS A 318 15.11 13.48 -4.34
C LYS A 318 14.66 12.02 -4.37
N PHE A 319 13.87 11.62 -3.38
CA PHE A 319 13.32 10.27 -3.26
C PHE A 319 12.51 9.88 -4.51
N SER A 320 11.57 10.72 -4.95
CA SER A 320 10.67 10.44 -6.07
C SER A 320 11.46 10.20 -7.36
N ILE A 321 12.49 11.00 -7.63
CA ILE A 321 13.32 10.82 -8.84
C ILE A 321 14.10 9.51 -8.76
N GLU A 322 14.81 9.26 -7.65
CA GLU A 322 15.58 8.03 -7.45
C GLU A 322 14.70 6.78 -7.52
N ALA A 323 13.54 6.83 -6.86
CA ALA A 323 12.56 5.76 -6.86
C ALA A 323 11.99 5.50 -8.25
N LEU A 324 11.58 6.54 -8.98
CA LEU A 324 11.04 6.39 -10.34
C LEU A 324 12.11 5.85 -11.30
N GLU A 325 13.35 6.32 -11.23
CA GLU A 325 14.46 5.77 -12.03
C GLU A 325 14.67 4.28 -11.72
N PHE A 326 14.70 3.90 -10.45
CA PHE A 326 14.86 2.51 -10.00
C PHE A 326 13.69 1.61 -10.42
N ILE A 327 12.45 2.07 -10.24
CA ILE A 327 11.22 1.36 -10.66
C ILE A 327 11.25 1.16 -12.17
N GLN A 328 11.53 2.20 -12.93
CA GLN A 328 11.55 2.17 -14.37
C GLN A 328 12.59 1.17 -14.91
N ASP A 329 13.82 1.21 -14.40
CA ASP A 329 14.89 0.29 -14.82
C ASP A 329 14.54 -1.16 -14.47
N THR A 330 14.08 -1.39 -13.25
CA THR A 330 13.74 -2.76 -12.83
C THR A 330 12.52 -3.30 -13.57
N ALA A 331 11.53 -2.45 -13.87
CA ALA A 331 10.36 -2.81 -14.67
C ALA A 331 10.75 -3.17 -16.11
N MET A 332 11.67 -2.43 -16.71
CA MET A 332 12.24 -2.74 -18.03
C MET A 332 12.95 -4.10 -18.03
N ASP A 333 13.80 -4.34 -17.03
CA ASP A 333 14.51 -5.61 -16.86
C ASP A 333 13.54 -6.79 -16.63
N ALA A 334 12.41 -6.52 -15.98
CA ALA A 334 11.31 -7.46 -15.73
C ALA A 334 10.38 -7.65 -16.93
N LYS A 335 10.55 -6.87 -18.02
CA LYS A 335 9.62 -6.75 -19.15
C LYS A 335 8.20 -6.33 -18.74
N ASN A 336 8.08 -5.64 -17.61
CA ASN A 336 6.85 -5.02 -17.15
C ASN A 336 6.72 -3.61 -17.76
N TYR A 337 6.52 -3.57 -19.08
CA TYR A 337 6.38 -2.32 -19.82
C TYR A 337 5.24 -1.41 -19.34
N PRO A 338 4.06 -1.92 -18.94
CA PRO A 338 3.01 -1.09 -18.36
C PRO A 338 3.51 -0.21 -17.21
N LEU A 339 4.21 -0.80 -16.24
CA LEU A 339 4.76 -0.05 -15.11
C LEU A 339 5.88 0.90 -15.56
N ALA A 340 6.80 0.45 -16.42
CA ALA A 340 7.88 1.30 -16.93
C ALA A 340 7.32 2.54 -17.65
N LEU A 341 6.27 2.37 -18.47
CA LEU A 341 5.60 3.45 -19.18
C LEU A 341 4.84 4.39 -18.24
N ASP A 342 4.22 3.87 -17.18
CA ASP A 342 3.46 4.69 -16.23
C ASP A 342 4.35 5.64 -15.43
N THR A 343 5.64 5.30 -15.22
CA THR A 343 6.61 6.20 -14.55
C THR A 343 7.04 7.40 -15.40
N ILE A 344 7.02 7.28 -16.73
CA ILE A 344 7.59 8.27 -17.66
C ILE A 344 7.00 9.68 -17.45
N PRO A 345 5.66 9.86 -17.42
CA PRO A 345 5.08 11.19 -17.26
C PRO A 345 5.49 11.88 -15.97
N TYR A 346 5.71 11.11 -14.91
CA TYR A 346 6.12 11.66 -13.62
C TYR A 346 7.59 12.07 -13.63
N LEU A 347 8.46 11.32 -14.31
CA LEU A 347 9.87 11.69 -14.50
C LEU A 347 10.03 12.95 -15.35
N GLU A 348 9.29 13.07 -16.47
CA GLU A 348 9.42 14.23 -17.37
C GLU A 348 8.74 15.50 -16.84
N LYS A 349 7.75 15.39 -15.96
CA LYS A 349 7.09 16.57 -15.36
C LYS A 349 7.96 17.27 -14.29
N LYS A 350 9.03 16.61 -13.81
CA LYS A 350 9.94 17.13 -12.76
C LYS A 350 11.00 18.12 -13.28
N ASP A 351 10.80 18.65 -14.48
CA ASP A 351 11.69 19.54 -15.23
C ASP A 351 12.09 20.85 -14.49
N SER A 352 11.39 21.28 -13.44
CA SER A 352 11.72 22.55 -12.75
C SER A 352 12.89 22.47 -11.78
N ASP A 353 13.23 21.28 -11.26
CA ASP A 353 14.12 21.12 -10.10
C ASP A 353 15.44 20.40 -10.46
N LEU A 354 15.64 20.09 -11.74
CA LEU A 354 16.76 19.30 -12.24
C LEU A 354 17.63 20.10 -13.22
N ASP A 355 18.93 19.76 -13.24
CA ASP A 355 19.85 20.26 -14.26
C ASP A 355 19.42 19.81 -15.66
N LYS A 356 19.64 20.68 -16.66
CA LYS A 356 19.24 20.48 -18.06
C LYS A 356 19.79 19.17 -18.63
N ASP A 357 21.03 18.82 -18.29
CA ASP A 357 21.66 17.57 -18.74
C ASP A 357 21.00 16.33 -18.13
N LYS A 358 20.45 16.43 -16.90
CA LYS A 358 19.68 15.33 -16.30
C LYS A 358 18.31 15.21 -16.97
N ILE A 359 17.65 16.33 -17.26
CA ILE A 359 16.38 16.37 -17.98
C ILE A 359 16.51 15.70 -19.36
N GLU A 360 17.53 16.07 -20.14
CA GLU A 360 17.71 15.51 -21.49
C GLU A 360 17.98 14.00 -21.47
N ARG A 361 18.77 13.53 -20.49
CA ARG A 361 19.00 12.09 -20.27
C ARG A 361 17.71 11.36 -19.91
N LEU A 362 16.88 11.93 -19.04
CA LEU A 362 15.59 11.35 -18.68
C LEU A 362 14.64 11.29 -19.89
N LYS A 363 14.55 12.34 -20.68
CA LYS A 363 13.74 12.37 -21.91
C LYS A 363 14.21 11.35 -22.94
N THR A 364 15.53 11.20 -23.11
CA THR A 364 16.13 10.17 -23.96
C THR A 364 15.78 8.77 -23.47
N LYS A 365 15.93 8.51 -22.16
CA LYS A 365 15.59 7.23 -21.53
C LYS A 365 14.11 6.88 -21.71
N SER A 366 13.22 7.84 -21.45
CA SER A 366 11.78 7.70 -21.68
C SER A 366 11.45 7.35 -23.14
N ALA A 367 12.10 8.01 -24.10
CA ALA A 367 11.92 7.69 -25.52
C ALA A 367 12.38 6.27 -25.85
N LEU A 368 13.51 5.81 -25.31
CA LEU A 368 14.00 4.43 -25.50
C LEU A 368 13.04 3.39 -24.90
N ILE A 369 12.40 3.69 -23.77
CA ILE A 369 11.41 2.81 -23.15
C ILE A 369 10.16 2.70 -24.02
N ILE A 370 9.66 3.82 -24.54
CA ILE A 370 8.54 3.85 -25.49
C ILE A 370 8.88 2.99 -26.71
N LEU A 371 10.04 3.18 -27.33
CA LEU A 371 10.50 2.38 -28.47
C LEU A 371 10.61 0.88 -28.14
N SER A 372 11.11 0.56 -26.95
CA SER A 372 11.22 -0.83 -26.49
C SER A 372 9.86 -1.48 -26.25
N ALA A 373 8.90 -0.73 -25.68
CA ALA A 373 7.53 -1.21 -25.50
C ALA A 373 6.84 -1.46 -26.85
N ILE A 374 7.05 -0.58 -27.83
CA ILE A 374 6.54 -0.74 -29.20
C ILE A 374 7.09 -2.03 -29.82
N ALA A 375 8.41 -2.23 -29.77
CA ALA A 375 9.04 -3.44 -30.28
C ALA A 375 8.49 -4.70 -29.58
N PHE A 376 8.38 -4.66 -28.25
CA PHE A 376 7.84 -5.77 -27.47
C PHE A 376 6.39 -6.13 -27.87
N ILE A 377 5.52 -5.12 -28.04
CA ILE A 377 4.14 -5.33 -28.50
C ILE A 377 4.14 -5.96 -29.90
N LYS A 378 4.93 -5.44 -30.84
CA LYS A 378 5.00 -5.95 -32.23
C LYS A 378 5.40 -7.42 -32.27
N ASP A 379 6.39 -7.80 -31.47
CA ASP A 379 6.95 -9.16 -31.45
C ASP A 379 6.05 -10.16 -30.72
N ASN A 380 5.29 -9.71 -29.72
CA ASN A 380 4.56 -10.60 -28.80
C ASN A 380 3.03 -10.55 -28.94
N GLN A 381 2.45 -9.59 -29.66
CA GLN A 381 1.00 -9.39 -29.78
C GLN A 381 0.20 -10.66 -30.14
N LYS A 382 0.78 -11.58 -30.92
CA LYS A 382 0.11 -12.83 -31.32
C LYS A 382 0.06 -13.88 -30.21
N LYS A 383 1.00 -13.82 -29.26
CA LYS A 383 1.14 -14.77 -28.14
C LYS A 383 0.58 -14.23 -26.83
N MET A 384 0.39 -12.92 -26.74
CA MET A 384 -0.05 -12.23 -25.53
C MET A 384 -1.58 -12.38 -25.34
N PRO A 385 -2.05 -12.72 -24.12
CA PRO A 385 -3.47 -12.62 -23.77
C PRO A 385 -4.00 -11.22 -24.05
N ARG A 386 -5.25 -11.12 -24.54
CA ARG A 386 -5.81 -9.84 -25.00
C ARG A 386 -5.91 -8.80 -23.89
N GLU A 387 -6.15 -9.24 -22.66
CA GLU A 387 -6.22 -8.39 -21.45
C GLU A 387 -4.87 -7.72 -21.21
N ILE A 388 -3.79 -8.51 -21.27
CA ILE A 388 -2.42 -8.03 -21.08
C ILE A 388 -2.03 -7.09 -22.22
N LEU A 389 -2.39 -7.43 -23.46
CA LEU A 389 -2.15 -6.60 -24.64
C LEU A 389 -2.90 -5.26 -24.54
N ALA A 390 -4.15 -5.27 -24.07
CA ALA A 390 -4.92 -4.05 -23.85
C ALA A 390 -4.25 -3.14 -22.82
N GLN A 391 -3.71 -3.69 -21.73
CA GLN A 391 -2.96 -2.90 -20.75
C GLN A 391 -1.69 -2.30 -21.37
N HIS A 392 -0.90 -3.08 -22.11
CA HIS A 392 0.32 -2.55 -22.77
C HIS A 392 0.00 -1.37 -23.71
N LEU A 393 -1.06 -1.50 -24.51
CA LEU A 393 -1.52 -0.43 -25.40
C LEU A 393 -2.02 0.80 -24.64
N LYS A 394 -2.78 0.59 -23.55
CA LYS A 394 -3.28 1.66 -22.67
C LYS A 394 -2.16 2.46 -22.03
N PHE A 395 -1.18 1.78 -21.43
CA PHE A 395 -0.07 2.47 -20.77
C PHE A 395 0.84 3.16 -21.80
N LEU A 396 1.01 2.59 -23.00
CA LEU A 396 1.72 3.24 -24.10
C LEU A 396 0.99 4.52 -24.56
N GLU A 397 -0.33 4.45 -24.75
CA GLU A 397 -1.15 5.60 -25.11
C GLU A 397 -1.14 6.69 -24.04
N LYS A 398 -1.23 6.32 -22.76
CA LYS A 398 -1.11 7.25 -21.64
C LYS A 398 0.26 7.93 -21.63
N ALA A 399 1.35 7.17 -21.78
CA ALA A 399 2.70 7.70 -21.79
C ALA A 399 2.92 8.67 -22.97
N CYS A 400 2.53 8.28 -24.19
CA CYS A 400 2.58 9.15 -25.37
C CYS A 400 1.79 10.44 -25.13
N SER A 401 0.52 10.32 -24.73
CA SER A 401 -0.36 11.48 -24.54
C SER A 401 0.13 12.43 -23.45
N ARG A 402 0.61 11.92 -22.31
CA ARG A 402 1.06 12.77 -21.19
C ARG A 402 2.42 13.41 -21.44
N THR A 403 3.19 12.90 -22.39
CA THR A 403 4.50 13.45 -22.77
C THR A 403 4.48 14.22 -24.09
N GLY A 404 3.31 14.42 -24.70
CA GLY A 404 3.17 15.14 -25.97
C GLY A 404 3.74 14.38 -27.18
N ARG A 405 4.01 13.08 -27.06
CA ARG A 405 4.45 12.22 -28.17
C ARG A 405 3.24 11.61 -28.88
N SER A 406 3.33 11.44 -30.19
CA SER A 406 2.28 10.76 -30.97
C SER A 406 2.22 9.28 -30.61
N PHE A 407 1.01 8.71 -30.66
CA PHE A 407 0.85 7.26 -30.59
C PHE A 407 1.40 6.61 -31.89
N PRO A 408 2.10 5.46 -31.83
CA PRO A 408 2.71 4.83 -32.99
C PRO A 408 1.67 4.39 -34.02
N GLU A 409 1.78 4.89 -35.24
CA GLU A 409 0.78 4.67 -36.28
C GLU A 409 0.63 3.19 -36.63
N GLU A 410 1.72 2.43 -36.61
CA GLU A 410 1.72 1.00 -36.92
C GLU A 410 0.94 0.15 -35.90
N LEU A 411 0.64 0.70 -34.72
CA LEU A 411 -0.16 0.03 -33.69
C LEU A 411 -1.62 0.47 -33.68
N ASN A 412 -2.03 1.40 -34.55
CA ASN A 412 -3.40 1.95 -34.54
C ASN A 412 -4.47 0.87 -34.77
N ASP A 413 -4.31 0.02 -35.77
CA ASP A 413 -5.29 -1.03 -36.06
C ASP A 413 -5.32 -2.08 -34.94
N LEU A 414 -4.16 -2.39 -34.35
CA LEU A 414 -4.08 -3.29 -33.22
C LEU A 414 -4.82 -2.72 -32.01
N ARG A 415 -4.55 -1.46 -31.64
CA ARG A 415 -5.21 -0.73 -30.56
C ARG A 415 -6.72 -0.77 -30.71
N LYS A 416 -7.24 -0.34 -31.87
CA LYS A 416 -8.68 -0.33 -32.18
C LYS A 416 -9.30 -1.71 -31.98
N ASN A 417 -8.71 -2.73 -32.58
CA ASN A 417 -9.24 -4.10 -32.54
C ASN A 417 -9.21 -4.72 -31.14
N VAL A 418 -8.16 -4.45 -30.35
CA VAL A 418 -8.02 -4.97 -28.99
C VAL A 418 -9.03 -4.29 -28.06
N TYR A 419 -9.14 -2.95 -28.11
CA TYR A 419 -10.05 -2.20 -27.25
C TYR A 419 -11.52 -2.56 -27.50
N LEU A 420 -11.95 -2.66 -28.76
CA LEU A 420 -13.33 -3.07 -29.09
C LEU A 420 -13.69 -4.44 -28.49
N LYS A 421 -12.74 -5.39 -28.51
CA LYS A 421 -12.95 -6.74 -27.98
C LYS A 421 -12.92 -6.75 -26.45
N ILE A 422 -12.04 -5.98 -25.83
CA ILE A 422 -11.87 -6.02 -24.37
C ILE A 422 -13.01 -5.32 -23.63
N ILE A 423 -13.59 -4.25 -24.19
CA ILE A 423 -14.74 -3.53 -23.60
C ILE A 423 -15.88 -4.49 -23.28
N LYS A 424 -16.28 -5.33 -24.25
CA LYS A 424 -17.35 -6.31 -24.06
C LYS A 424 -17.04 -7.30 -22.93
N LYS A 425 -15.78 -7.74 -22.84
CA LYS A 425 -15.34 -8.65 -21.77
C LYS A 425 -15.38 -7.96 -20.41
N TYR A 426 -14.84 -6.75 -20.31
CA TYR A 426 -14.74 -6.01 -19.04
C TYR A 426 -16.10 -5.57 -18.53
N LEU A 427 -17.04 -5.19 -19.41
CA LEU A 427 -18.43 -4.95 -19.02
C LEU A 427 -19.10 -6.21 -18.44
N LYS A 428 -18.84 -7.39 -19.03
CA LYS A 428 -19.34 -8.66 -18.49
C LYS A 428 -18.72 -8.97 -17.12
N LEU A 429 -17.40 -8.77 -16.97
CA LEU A 429 -16.70 -8.97 -15.70
C LEU A 429 -17.25 -8.03 -14.61
N ALA A 430 -17.35 -6.73 -14.91
CA ALA A 430 -17.91 -5.71 -14.01
C ALA A 430 -19.35 -6.04 -13.58
N ALA A 431 -20.20 -6.52 -14.50
CA ALA A 431 -21.58 -6.89 -14.19
C ALA A 431 -21.69 -8.11 -13.27
N SER A 432 -20.72 -9.02 -13.32
CA SER A 432 -20.65 -10.20 -12.43
C SER A 432 -19.85 -9.97 -11.16
N GLN A 433 -19.14 -8.85 -11.06
CA GLN A 433 -18.22 -8.59 -9.97
C GLN A 433 -18.98 -8.12 -8.72
N LYS A 434 -18.68 -8.75 -7.58
CA LYS A 434 -19.25 -8.40 -6.27
C LYS A 434 -18.36 -7.41 -5.51
N ASP A 435 -17.06 -7.47 -5.74
CA ASP A 435 -16.12 -6.52 -5.15
C ASP A 435 -16.23 -5.15 -5.86
N GLU A 436 -16.62 -4.11 -5.11
CA GLU A 436 -16.84 -2.79 -5.71
C GLU A 436 -15.54 -2.15 -6.22
N GLN A 437 -14.37 -2.48 -5.66
CA GLN A 437 -13.09 -1.94 -6.13
C GLN A 437 -12.67 -2.58 -7.47
N GLU A 438 -12.77 -3.90 -7.60
CA GLU A 438 -12.52 -4.59 -8.89
C GLU A 438 -13.54 -4.18 -9.95
N LYS A 439 -14.79 -3.96 -9.55
CA LYS A 439 -15.82 -3.46 -10.46
C LYS A 439 -15.49 -2.05 -10.94
N GLU A 440 -15.10 -1.16 -10.03
CA GLU A 440 -14.62 0.19 -10.36
C GLU A 440 -13.42 0.12 -11.32
N TYR A 441 -12.45 -0.76 -11.07
CA TYR A 441 -11.30 -0.99 -11.95
C TYR A 441 -11.72 -1.35 -13.39
N TYR A 442 -12.62 -2.34 -13.56
CA TYR A 442 -13.09 -2.72 -14.89
C TYR A 442 -13.84 -1.58 -15.59
N LEU A 443 -14.64 -0.80 -14.86
CA LEU A 443 -15.40 0.31 -15.42
C LEU A 443 -14.50 1.49 -15.83
N GLN A 444 -13.47 1.81 -15.03
CA GLN A 444 -12.47 2.81 -15.39
C GLN A 444 -11.72 2.44 -16.68
N ASP A 445 -11.41 1.16 -16.85
CA ASP A 445 -10.78 0.66 -18.07
C ASP A 445 -11.72 0.72 -19.28
N VAL A 446 -12.98 0.34 -19.11
CA VAL A 446 -14.01 0.48 -20.17
C VAL A 446 -14.18 1.95 -20.58
N ALA A 447 -14.20 2.88 -19.62
CA ALA A 447 -14.27 4.31 -19.90
C ALA A 447 -13.05 4.75 -20.72
N PHE A 448 -11.84 4.43 -20.26
CA PHE A 448 -10.60 4.76 -20.98
C PHE A 448 -10.58 4.22 -22.42
N PHE A 449 -10.94 2.94 -22.62
CA PHE A 449 -10.95 2.33 -23.94
C PHE A 449 -12.02 2.96 -24.85
N SER A 450 -13.19 3.30 -24.29
CA SER A 450 -14.28 3.95 -25.03
C SER A 450 -13.86 5.35 -25.48
N ASP A 451 -13.32 6.15 -24.57
CA ASP A 451 -12.85 7.51 -24.84
C ASP A 451 -11.74 7.51 -25.90
N SER A 452 -10.81 6.54 -25.83
CA SER A 452 -9.77 6.37 -26.84
C SER A 452 -10.37 6.04 -28.22
N LEU A 453 -11.37 5.15 -28.27
CA LEU A 453 -12.02 4.78 -29.53
C LEU A 453 -12.79 5.94 -30.17
N GLU A 454 -13.49 6.72 -29.35
CA GLU A 454 -14.22 7.91 -29.79
C GLU A 454 -13.26 8.98 -30.31
N LYS A 455 -12.25 9.32 -29.50
CA LYS A 455 -11.26 10.37 -29.82
C LYS A 455 -10.46 10.08 -31.08
N ASN A 456 -10.03 8.83 -31.26
CA ASN A 456 -9.05 8.49 -32.31
C ASN A 456 -9.68 7.86 -33.56
N TYR A 457 -10.93 7.38 -33.50
CA TYR A 457 -11.57 6.67 -34.62
C TYR A 457 -13.02 7.06 -34.88
N SER A 458 -13.55 8.06 -34.15
CA SER A 458 -14.96 8.49 -34.23
C SER A 458 -15.97 7.36 -34.00
N ILE A 459 -15.57 6.34 -33.22
CA ILE A 459 -16.47 5.25 -32.83
C ILE A 459 -17.16 5.68 -31.55
N ILE A 460 -18.43 6.09 -31.68
CA ILE A 460 -19.25 6.45 -30.54
C ILE A 460 -19.63 5.16 -29.81
N SER A 461 -18.97 4.91 -28.69
CA SER A 461 -19.44 3.96 -27.70
C SER A 461 -20.71 4.55 -27.08
N SER A 462 -21.88 3.93 -27.25
CA SER A 462 -23.13 4.35 -26.57
C SER A 462 -23.10 4.11 -25.06
N THR A 463 -21.91 4.02 -24.47
CA THR A 463 -21.66 3.73 -23.06
C THR A 463 -21.29 5.04 -22.38
N THR A 464 -22.23 5.97 -22.28
CA THR A 464 -22.06 7.15 -21.42
C THR A 464 -22.15 6.68 -19.97
N LEU A 465 -21.03 6.20 -19.42
CA LEU A 465 -20.86 6.06 -17.98
C LEU A 465 -20.65 7.46 -17.44
N THR A 466 -21.73 8.14 -17.08
CA THR A 466 -21.63 9.32 -16.22
C THR A 466 -20.90 8.88 -14.95
N SER A 467 -19.75 9.49 -14.67
CA SER A 467 -19.07 9.39 -13.38
C SER A 467 -20.12 9.45 -12.26
N PRO A 468 -20.19 8.49 -11.32
CA PRO A 468 -21.22 8.51 -10.30
C PRO A 468 -21.00 9.73 -9.40
N THR A 469 -21.79 10.77 -9.62
CA THR A 469 -22.08 11.75 -8.58
C THR A 469 -22.73 10.95 -7.43
N PRO A 470 -22.27 11.08 -6.18
CA PRO A 470 -22.87 10.34 -5.09
C PRO A 470 -24.33 10.76 -4.94
N GLY A 471 -25.26 9.85 -5.27
CA GLY A 471 -26.65 9.94 -4.84
C GLY A 471 -27.74 10.26 -5.87
N VAL A 472 -27.73 9.70 -7.09
CA VAL A 472 -28.98 9.57 -7.89
C VAL A 472 -28.97 8.29 -8.73
N GLY A 473 -30.14 7.65 -8.85
CA GLY A 473 -30.36 6.27 -9.28
C GLY A 473 -30.10 5.88 -10.74
N ARG A 474 -30.30 4.57 -10.96
CA ARG A 474 -29.99 3.72 -12.12
C ARG A 474 -30.35 4.32 -13.50
N SER A 475 -29.37 4.33 -14.42
CA SER A 475 -29.60 4.46 -15.87
C SER A 475 -29.52 3.10 -16.57
N LYS A 476 -30.52 2.79 -17.41
CA LYS A 476 -30.56 1.61 -18.29
C LYS A 476 -29.63 1.82 -19.49
N VAL A 477 -28.83 0.81 -19.82
CA VAL A 477 -28.04 0.72 -21.05
C VAL A 477 -28.91 0.15 -22.17
N LEU A 478 -29.01 0.87 -23.29
CA LEU A 478 -29.70 0.43 -24.51
C LEU A 478 -28.69 0.46 -25.67
N PHE A 479 -28.50 -0.67 -26.34
CA PHE A 479 -27.68 -0.76 -27.56
C PHE A 479 -28.57 -0.56 -28.79
N ARG A 480 -28.17 0.33 -29.70
CA ARG A 480 -28.64 0.35 -31.09
C ARG A 480 -27.45 0.16 -32.01
N VAL A 481 -27.54 -0.83 -32.88
CA VAL A 481 -26.60 -1.07 -33.98
C VAL A 481 -27.16 -0.33 -35.20
N TYR A 482 -26.33 0.51 -35.83
CA TYR A 482 -26.54 0.98 -37.20
C TYR A 482 -25.34 0.54 -38.04
#